data_AF-A0A1Y4T5D8-F1
#
_entry.id   AF-A0A1Y4T5D8-F1
#
_cell.length_a   1.000
_cell.length_b   1.000
_cell.length_c   1.000
_cell.angle_alpha   90.00
_cell.angle_beta   90.00
_cell.angle_gamma   90.00
#
_symmetry.space_group_name_H-M   'P 1'
#
loop_
_entity.id
_entity.type
_entity.pdbx_description
1 polymer ?
#
loop_
_entity_poly.entity_id
_entity_poly.type
_entity_poly.pdbx_seq_one_letter_code
_entity_poly.pdbx_strand_id
1 'polypeptide(L)'
;DSPAPAYAVSIARWAAKEQGLTRRVPVRCNARISGPLVTGLARPTLLLPETLPPEEELAMICLHEMAHCRRGDLWYMLLLEAARAMHWYSPPVHFLVRAARQDIEMACDESAAANKPAAWRRQYCEALLHALECPAGPVLTTRFGVGKSQITARLRQIMKPGRMRRGLLAFCAGALAVTLCCCAVRLEPASTSRTNTEEEAPVWVDITQPE
;
A
#
# COMPACT_ATOMS: atom_id res chain seq x y z
N ASP A 1 -12.20 -26.79 -8.01
CA ASP A 1 -12.56 -26.16 -6.73
C ASP A 1 -13.69 -26.91 -6.03
N SER A 2 -13.39 -27.50 -4.89
CA SER A 2 -14.34 -28.19 -4.02
C SER A 2 -14.86 -27.21 -2.94
N PRO A 3 -16.06 -27.43 -2.38
CA PRO A 3 -16.50 -26.66 -1.22
C PRO A 3 -15.54 -26.89 -0.04
N ALA A 4 -15.20 -25.80 0.66
CA ALA A 4 -14.34 -25.91 1.84
C ALA A 4 -15.09 -26.55 3.03
N PRO A 5 -14.38 -27.25 3.94
CA PRO A 5 -14.99 -27.80 5.15
C PRO A 5 -15.72 -26.74 5.98
N ALA A 6 -16.79 -27.14 6.67
CA ALA A 6 -17.63 -26.20 7.43
C ALA A 6 -16.86 -25.39 8.49
N TYR A 7 -15.88 -26.00 9.16
CA TYR A 7 -15.03 -25.33 10.15
C TYR A 7 -14.10 -24.29 9.51
N ALA A 8 -13.54 -24.56 8.33
CA ALA A 8 -12.72 -23.59 7.61
C ALA A 8 -13.55 -22.38 7.18
N VAL A 9 -14.82 -22.62 6.79
CA VAL A 9 -15.77 -21.55 6.46
C VAL A 9 -16.13 -20.71 7.70
N SER A 10 -16.31 -21.31 8.88
CA SER A 10 -16.60 -20.56 10.10
C SER A 10 -15.41 -19.71 10.54
N ILE A 11 -14.19 -20.24 10.47
CA ILE A 11 -12.94 -19.50 10.74
C ILE A 11 -12.79 -18.31 9.78
N ALA A 12 -12.98 -18.54 8.48
CA ALA A 12 -12.90 -17.46 7.49
C ALA A 12 -13.95 -16.36 7.73
N ARG A 13 -15.16 -16.73 8.15
CA ARG A 13 -16.20 -15.75 8.52
C ARG A 13 -15.83 -14.95 9.76
N TRP A 14 -15.27 -15.60 10.79
CA TRP A 14 -14.75 -14.91 11.96
C TRP A 14 -13.66 -13.91 11.58
N ALA A 15 -12.69 -14.33 10.77
CA ALA A 15 -11.60 -13.49 10.30
C ALA A 15 -12.10 -12.30 9.47
N ALA A 16 -13.10 -12.51 8.61
CA ALA A 16 -13.71 -11.45 7.82
C ALA A 16 -14.37 -10.39 8.73
N LYS A 17 -15.06 -10.84 9.79
CA LYS A 17 -15.68 -9.95 10.78
C LYS A 17 -14.65 -9.17 11.59
N GLU A 18 -13.59 -9.83 12.06
CA GLU A 18 -12.48 -9.19 12.81
C GLU A 18 -11.77 -8.12 11.97
N GLN A 19 -11.60 -8.36 10.67
CA GLN A 19 -11.04 -7.36 9.76
C GLN A 19 -12.06 -6.26 9.39
N GLY A 20 -13.35 -6.41 9.71
CA GLY A 20 -14.39 -5.43 9.41
C GLY A 20 -14.91 -5.48 7.97
N LEU A 21 -14.88 -6.66 7.33
CA LEU A 21 -15.52 -6.85 6.03
C LEU A 21 -17.03 -6.96 6.18
N THR A 22 -17.75 -6.21 5.34
CA THR A 22 -19.21 -6.28 5.22
C THR A 22 -19.66 -7.23 4.10
N ARG A 23 -18.78 -7.51 3.12
CA ARG A 23 -19.06 -8.39 1.99
C ARG A 23 -18.81 -9.85 2.32
N ARG A 24 -19.62 -10.74 1.76
CA ARG A 24 -19.39 -12.19 1.82
C ARG A 24 -18.28 -12.57 0.85
N VAL A 25 -17.24 -13.24 1.36
CA VAL A 25 -16.16 -13.81 0.56
C VAL A 25 -16.40 -15.32 0.46
N PRO A 26 -16.63 -15.88 -0.74
CA PRO A 26 -16.74 -17.32 -0.91
C PRO A 26 -15.42 -18.00 -0.53
N VAL A 27 -15.50 -19.18 0.09
CA VAL A 27 -14.35 -19.99 0.50
C VAL A 27 -14.38 -21.30 -0.27
N ARG A 28 -13.30 -21.65 -0.96
CA ARG A 28 -13.20 -22.90 -1.73
C ARG A 28 -11.85 -23.58 -1.47
N CYS A 29 -11.80 -24.89 -1.65
CA CYS A 29 -10.57 -25.66 -1.63
C CYS A 29 -10.09 -25.98 -3.05
N ASN A 30 -8.78 -25.97 -3.25
CA ASN A 30 -8.17 -26.31 -4.53
C ASN A 30 -6.85 -27.08 -4.33
N ALA A 31 -6.74 -28.28 -4.90
CA ALA A 31 -5.56 -29.14 -4.84
C ALA A 31 -4.30 -28.54 -5.49
N ARG A 32 -4.46 -27.58 -6.42
CA ARG A 32 -3.37 -27.00 -7.21
C ARG A 32 -2.66 -25.85 -6.52
N ILE A 33 -3.13 -25.43 -5.35
CA ILE A 33 -2.50 -24.38 -4.56
C ILE A 33 -1.85 -25.00 -3.33
N SER A 34 -0.61 -24.59 -3.06
CA SER A 34 0.17 -25.06 -1.93
C SER A 34 -0.02 -24.19 -0.68
N GLY A 35 -0.81 -23.12 -0.76
CA GLY A 35 -1.07 -22.26 0.39
C GLY A 35 -2.32 -21.40 0.18
N PRO A 36 -2.91 -20.87 1.26
CA PRO A 36 -4.06 -19.98 1.19
C PRO A 36 -3.78 -18.75 0.35
N LEU A 37 -4.76 -18.32 -0.44
CA LEU A 37 -4.67 -17.10 -1.23
C LEU A 37 -6.05 -16.52 -1.56
N VAL A 38 -6.10 -15.22 -1.82
CA VAL A 38 -7.28 -14.55 -2.37
C VAL A 38 -7.13 -14.34 -3.87
N THR A 39 -8.18 -14.67 -4.62
CA THR A 39 -8.25 -14.44 -6.07
C THR A 39 -9.56 -13.74 -6.48
N GLY A 40 -9.57 -13.06 -7.62
CA GLY A 40 -10.74 -12.41 -8.20
C GLY A 40 -10.83 -10.91 -7.87
N LEU A 41 -10.79 -10.07 -8.92
CA LEU A 41 -10.79 -8.60 -8.80
C LEU A 41 -12.14 -8.04 -8.31
N ALA A 42 -13.22 -8.37 -9.01
CA ALA A 42 -14.56 -7.86 -8.69
C ALA A 42 -15.24 -8.64 -7.56
N ARG A 43 -14.99 -9.95 -7.49
CA ARG A 43 -15.55 -10.87 -6.49
C ARG A 43 -14.42 -11.69 -5.89
N PRO A 44 -13.75 -11.20 -4.82
CA PRO A 44 -12.68 -11.98 -4.21
C PRO A 44 -13.23 -13.30 -3.70
N THR A 45 -12.43 -14.33 -3.83
CA THR A 45 -12.70 -15.68 -3.35
C THR A 45 -11.47 -16.13 -2.59
N LEU A 46 -11.67 -16.61 -1.36
CA LEU A 46 -10.62 -17.23 -0.58
C LEU A 46 -10.45 -18.66 -1.08
N LEU A 47 -9.27 -18.97 -1.61
CA LEU A 47 -8.88 -20.31 -1.96
C LEU A 47 -7.95 -20.86 -0.88
N LEU A 48 -8.30 -22.04 -0.39
CA LEU A 48 -7.52 -22.78 0.58
C LEU A 48 -6.93 -24.05 -0.08
N PRO A 49 -5.74 -24.50 0.34
CA PRO A 49 -5.23 -25.80 -0.06
C PRO A 49 -6.16 -26.91 0.46
N GLU A 50 -6.06 -28.11 -0.11
CA GLU A 50 -6.78 -29.27 0.42
C GLU A 50 -6.22 -29.71 1.78
N THR A 51 -4.90 -29.63 1.95
CA THR A 51 -4.24 -29.84 3.23
C THR A 51 -4.26 -28.55 4.04
N LEU A 52 -5.22 -28.45 4.95
CA LEU A 52 -5.39 -27.29 5.82
C LEU A 52 -4.45 -27.37 7.04
N PRO A 53 -3.89 -26.23 7.48
CA PRO A 53 -3.14 -26.17 8.73
C PRO A 53 -4.09 -26.30 9.94
N PRO A 54 -3.54 -26.47 11.16
CA PRO A 54 -4.32 -26.46 12.40
C PRO A 54 -5.24 -25.24 12.50
N GLU A 55 -6.38 -25.37 13.20
CA GLU A 55 -7.42 -24.33 13.23
C GLU A 55 -6.91 -22.96 13.69
N GLU A 56 -6.02 -22.94 14.68
CA GLU A 56 -5.42 -21.72 15.22
C GLU A 56 -4.57 -21.00 14.16
N GLU A 57 -3.76 -21.76 13.45
CA GLU A 57 -2.91 -21.26 12.36
C GLU A 57 -3.77 -20.78 11.18
N LEU A 58 -4.79 -21.57 10.81
CA LEU A 58 -5.74 -21.21 9.78
C LEU A 58 -6.46 -19.90 10.10
N ALA A 59 -6.83 -19.68 11.36
CA ALA A 59 -7.46 -18.44 11.80
C ALA A 59 -6.55 -17.22 11.60
N MET A 60 -5.26 -17.36 11.89
CA MET A 60 -4.27 -16.31 11.67
C MET A 60 -4.04 -16.03 10.18
N ILE A 61 -3.95 -17.08 9.36
CA ILE A 61 -3.80 -16.93 7.91
C ILE A 61 -5.07 -16.31 7.31
N CYS A 62 -6.26 -16.74 7.72
CA CYS A 62 -7.51 -16.14 7.27
C CYS A 62 -7.62 -14.65 7.65
N LEU A 63 -7.13 -14.24 8.82
CA LEU A 63 -7.07 -12.81 9.18
C LEU A 63 -6.23 -12.00 8.18
N HIS A 64 -5.07 -12.54 7.80
CA HIS A 64 -4.18 -11.93 6.80
C HIS A 64 -4.85 -11.82 5.44
N GLU A 65 -5.40 -12.94 4.94
CA GLU A 65 -6.07 -12.97 3.63
C GLU A 65 -7.32 -12.06 3.59
N MET A 66 -8.04 -11.94 4.70
CA MET A 66 -9.16 -11.00 4.80
C MET A 66 -8.69 -9.54 4.81
N ALA A 67 -7.51 -9.24 5.34
CA ALA A 67 -6.93 -7.90 5.24
C ALA A 67 -6.69 -7.51 3.77
N HIS A 68 -6.17 -8.43 2.94
CA HIS A 68 -6.07 -8.22 1.49
C HIS A 68 -7.44 -7.95 0.84
N CYS A 69 -8.45 -8.74 1.21
CA CYS A 69 -9.81 -8.57 0.70
C CYS A 69 -10.42 -7.21 1.06
N ARG A 70 -10.18 -6.71 2.28
CA ARG A 70 -10.69 -5.42 2.76
C ARG A 70 -10.04 -4.25 2.05
N ARG A 71 -8.72 -4.31 1.90
CA ARG A 71 -7.92 -3.24 1.32
C ARG A 71 -8.02 -3.19 -0.19
N GLY A 72 -8.49 -4.27 -0.82
CA GLY A 72 -8.59 -4.34 -2.27
C GLY A 72 -7.24 -4.54 -2.93
N ASP A 73 -6.32 -5.24 -2.25
CA ASP A 73 -4.91 -5.34 -2.66
C ASP A 73 -4.72 -5.95 -4.06
N LEU A 74 -5.67 -6.76 -4.52
CA LEU A 74 -5.64 -7.28 -5.90
C LEU A 74 -5.71 -6.17 -6.96
N TRP A 75 -6.46 -5.09 -6.72
CA TRP A 75 -6.51 -3.94 -7.62
C TRP A 75 -5.20 -3.15 -7.60
N TYR A 76 -4.60 -2.96 -6.41
CA TYR A 76 -3.30 -2.33 -6.28
C TYR A 76 -2.21 -3.15 -6.97
N MET A 77 -2.19 -4.47 -6.78
CA MET A 77 -1.26 -5.36 -7.48
C MET A 77 -1.44 -5.29 -8.99
N LEU A 78 -2.69 -5.27 -9.49
CA LEU A 78 -2.95 -5.12 -10.93
C LEU A 78 -2.40 -3.79 -11.46
N LEU A 79 -2.62 -2.68 -10.75
CA LEU A 79 -2.11 -1.37 -11.13
C LEU A 79 -0.57 -1.34 -11.15
N LEU A 80 0.07 -1.92 -10.14
CA LEU A 80 1.53 -2.02 -10.08
C LEU A 80 2.09 -2.86 -11.24
N GLU A 81 1.41 -3.95 -11.60
CA GLU A 81 1.78 -4.78 -12.74
C GLU A 81 1.56 -4.10 -14.08
N ALA A 82 0.47 -3.34 -14.24
CA ALA A 82 0.24 -2.52 -15.41
C ALA A 82 1.33 -1.43 -15.54
N ALA A 83 1.70 -0.76 -14.46
CA ALA A 83 2.80 0.21 -14.44
C ALA A 83 4.13 -0.44 -14.84
N ARG A 84 4.42 -1.63 -14.31
CA ARG A 84 5.61 -2.42 -14.68
C ARG A 84 5.60 -2.81 -16.16
N ALA A 85 4.46 -3.18 -16.72
CA ALA A 85 4.33 -3.54 -18.13
C ALA A 85 4.50 -2.32 -19.06
N MET A 86 3.90 -1.18 -18.70
CA MET A 86 4.07 0.08 -19.46
C MET A 86 5.52 0.57 -19.43
N HIS A 87 6.18 0.43 -18.28
CA HIS A 87 7.57 0.82 -18.08
C HIS A 87 8.52 -0.38 -18.03
N TRP A 88 8.29 -1.38 -18.89
CA TRP A 88 9.07 -2.62 -18.90
C TRP A 88 10.58 -2.39 -18.98
N TYR A 89 10.99 -1.31 -19.66
CA TYR A 89 12.37 -0.90 -19.87
C TYR A 89 13.01 -0.12 -18.70
N SER A 90 12.25 0.27 -17.67
CA SER A 90 12.72 1.18 -16.62
C SER A 90 13.05 0.42 -15.32
N PRO A 91 14.34 0.16 -14.99
CA PRO A 91 14.73 -0.51 -13.76
C PRO A 91 14.17 0.12 -12.48
N PRO A 92 14.11 1.46 -12.34
CA PRO A 92 13.50 2.11 -11.17
C PRO A 92 12.06 1.68 -10.90
N VAL A 93 11.23 1.49 -11.94
CA VAL A 93 9.83 1.07 -11.77
C VAL A 93 9.75 -0.35 -11.22
N HIS A 94 10.64 -1.26 -11.65
CA HIS A 94 10.71 -2.61 -11.09
C HIS A 94 11.05 -2.59 -9.59
N PHE A 95 11.96 -1.72 -9.16
CA PHE A 95 12.27 -1.54 -7.73
C PHE A 95 11.09 -0.97 -6.94
N LEU A 96 10.40 0.04 -7.49
CA LEU A 96 9.22 0.63 -6.85
C LEU A 96 8.08 -0.37 -6.71
N VAL A 97 7.80 -1.18 -7.74
CA VAL A 97 6.78 -2.23 -7.67
C VAL A 97 7.16 -3.29 -6.64
N ARG A 98 8.45 -3.65 -6.54
CA ARG A 98 8.93 -4.57 -5.50
C ARG A 98 8.77 -3.99 -4.09
N ALA A 99 9.08 -2.71 -3.89
CA ALA A 99 8.90 -2.03 -2.62
C ALA A 99 7.41 -1.92 -2.24
N ALA A 100 6.56 -1.50 -3.17
CA ALA A 100 5.12 -1.38 -2.95
C ALA A 100 4.47 -2.73 -2.59
N ARG A 101 4.93 -3.84 -3.20
CA ARG A 101 4.50 -5.19 -2.82
C ARG A 101 4.87 -5.54 -1.38
N GLN A 102 6.06 -5.16 -0.93
CA GLN A 102 6.48 -5.35 0.47
C GLN A 102 5.61 -4.54 1.42
N ASP A 103 5.30 -3.29 1.08
CA ASP A 103 4.44 -2.42 1.88
C ASP A 103 3.01 -2.98 1.99
N ILE A 104 2.50 -3.59 0.91
CA ILE A 104 1.20 -4.27 0.92
C ILE A 104 1.18 -5.41 1.95
N GLU A 105 2.19 -6.29 1.95
CA GLU A 105 2.30 -7.39 2.91
C GLU A 105 2.45 -6.88 4.35
N MET A 106 3.32 -5.89 4.56
CA MET A 106 3.54 -5.27 5.87
C MET A 106 2.27 -4.64 6.45
N ALA A 107 1.47 -3.99 5.62
CA ALA A 107 0.20 -3.39 6.03
C ALA A 107 -0.86 -4.46 6.36
N CYS A 108 -0.84 -5.61 5.68
CA CYS A 108 -1.72 -6.74 6.01
C CYS A 108 -1.32 -7.39 7.33
N ASP A 109 -0.02 -7.63 7.52
CA ASP A 109 0.53 -8.14 8.78
C ASP A 109 0.18 -7.22 9.97
N GLU A 110 0.29 -5.90 9.78
CA GLU A 110 -0.09 -4.92 10.79
C GLU A 110 -1.59 -4.95 11.09
N SER A 111 -2.44 -5.08 10.07
CA SER A 111 -3.89 -5.21 10.22
C SER A 111 -4.29 -6.51 10.93
N ALA A 112 -3.57 -7.60 10.69
CA ALA A 112 -3.83 -8.90 11.34
C ALA A 112 -3.37 -8.90 12.80
N ALA A 113 -2.21 -8.31 13.10
CA ALA A 113 -1.63 -8.25 14.44
C ALA A 113 -2.14 -7.07 15.30
N ALA A 114 -2.98 -6.19 14.74
CA ALA A 114 -3.51 -5.02 15.42
C ALA A 114 -4.21 -5.41 16.73
N ASN A 115 -3.84 -4.75 17.83
CA ASN A 115 -4.38 -4.95 19.17
C ASN A 115 -4.25 -6.39 19.73
N LYS A 116 -3.41 -7.25 19.12
CA LYS A 116 -3.17 -8.62 19.62
C LYS A 116 -2.02 -8.62 20.65
N PRO A 117 -2.07 -9.50 21.67
CA PRO A 117 -1.02 -9.62 22.68
C PRO A 117 0.28 -10.19 22.08
N ALA A 118 1.41 -10.00 22.77
CA ALA A 118 2.72 -10.43 22.29
C ALA A 118 2.80 -11.95 22.04
N ALA A 119 2.13 -12.77 22.88
CA ALA A 119 2.07 -14.22 22.70
C ALA A 119 1.39 -14.60 21.37
N TRP A 120 0.26 -13.97 21.06
CA TRP A 120 -0.45 -14.19 19.80
C TRP A 120 0.39 -13.78 18.59
N ARG A 121 1.13 -12.66 18.69
CA ARG A 121 2.03 -12.21 17.61
C ARG A 121 3.16 -13.20 17.33
N ARG A 122 3.65 -13.91 18.35
CA ARG A 122 4.66 -14.98 18.17
C ARG A 122 4.06 -16.19 17.43
N GLN A 123 2.88 -16.64 17.85
CA GLN A 123 2.19 -17.72 17.15
C GLN A 123 1.87 -17.36 15.70
N TYR A 124 1.52 -16.09 15.44
CA TYR A 124 1.32 -15.61 14.07
C TYR A 124 2.62 -15.61 13.25
N CYS A 125 3.75 -15.24 13.85
CA CYS A 125 5.05 -15.37 13.19
C CYS A 125 5.39 -16.82 12.83
N GLU A 126 5.09 -17.77 13.73
CA GLU A 126 5.28 -19.21 13.50
C GLU A 126 4.36 -19.70 12.38
N ALA A 127 3.07 -19.33 12.41
CA ALA A 127 2.10 -19.60 11.35
C ALA A 127 2.58 -19.08 9.98
N LEU A 128 3.13 -17.86 9.94
CA LEU A 128 3.66 -17.28 8.71
C LEU A 128 4.87 -18.06 8.18
N LEU A 129 5.76 -18.51 9.07
CA LEU A 129 6.92 -19.33 8.70
C LEU A 129 6.50 -20.70 8.17
N HIS A 130 5.61 -21.39 8.88
CA HIS A 130 5.07 -22.68 8.45
C HIS A 130 4.32 -22.56 7.12
N ALA A 131 3.53 -21.48 6.97
CA ALA A 131 2.94 -21.15 5.69
C ALA A 131 4.02 -21.06 4.62
N LEU A 132 5.11 -20.32 4.79
CA LEU A 132 6.18 -20.15 3.79
C LEU A 132 6.97 -21.42 3.43
N GLU A 133 6.96 -22.44 4.28
CA GLU A 133 7.62 -23.74 4.01
C GLU A 133 6.89 -24.56 2.93
N CYS A 134 5.63 -24.21 2.60
CA CYS A 134 4.90 -24.83 1.50
C CYS A 134 5.27 -24.20 0.12
N PRO A 135 5.41 -24.98 -0.97
CA PRO A 135 5.90 -24.52 -2.28
C PRO A 135 5.18 -23.26 -2.84
N ALA A 136 5.89 -22.44 -3.61
CA ALA A 136 5.35 -21.19 -4.17
C ALA A 136 4.29 -21.44 -5.28
N GLY A 137 3.24 -20.60 -5.31
CA GLY A 137 2.13 -20.66 -6.27
C GLY A 137 2.31 -19.76 -7.52
N PRO A 138 1.34 -19.75 -8.46
CA PRO A 138 1.44 -19.09 -9.77
C PRO A 138 1.43 -17.55 -9.73
N VAL A 139 1.85 -16.92 -10.86
CA VAL A 139 2.21 -15.49 -11.13
C VAL A 139 1.31 -14.39 -10.54
N LEU A 140 0.02 -14.66 -10.34
CA LEU A 140 -0.96 -13.70 -9.84
C LEU A 140 -1.50 -14.11 -8.46
N THR A 141 -0.57 -14.38 -7.55
CA THR A 141 -0.90 -14.68 -6.15
C THR A 141 -0.12 -13.74 -5.24
N THR A 142 -0.58 -13.56 -4.00
CA THR A 142 0.14 -12.86 -2.92
C THR A 142 1.50 -13.51 -2.60
N ARG A 143 1.77 -14.70 -3.16
CA ARG A 143 2.80 -15.63 -2.70
C ARG A 143 3.98 -15.76 -3.66
N PHE A 144 4.54 -14.63 -4.08
CA PHE A 144 5.75 -14.59 -4.94
C PHE A 144 7.05 -14.57 -4.14
N GLY A 145 7.94 -15.52 -4.44
CA GLY A 145 9.38 -15.54 -4.14
C GLY A 145 9.86 -14.56 -3.07
N VAL A 146 9.55 -14.87 -1.81
CA VAL A 146 9.89 -14.01 -0.68
C VAL A 146 11.36 -14.25 -0.33
N GLY A 147 12.20 -13.22 -0.47
CA GLY A 147 13.60 -13.29 -0.05
C GLY A 147 13.70 -13.30 1.49
N LYS A 148 14.74 -13.93 2.05
CA LYS A 148 14.97 -14.02 3.51
C LYS A 148 14.82 -12.67 4.22
N SER A 149 15.37 -11.60 3.62
CA SER A 149 15.28 -10.23 4.17
C SER A 149 13.85 -9.70 4.30
N GLN A 150 12.94 -10.07 3.39
CA GLN A 150 11.54 -9.66 3.42
C GLN A 150 10.78 -10.36 4.55
N ILE A 151 11.01 -11.66 4.74
CA ILE A 151 10.42 -12.42 5.86
C ILE A 151 10.90 -11.83 7.19
N THR A 152 12.21 -11.59 7.33
CA THR A 152 12.77 -10.98 8.56
C THR A 152 12.18 -9.59 8.82
N ALA A 153 11.95 -8.79 7.78
CA ALA A 153 11.33 -7.47 7.93
C ALA A 153 9.89 -7.58 8.45
N ARG A 154 9.09 -8.48 7.88
CA ARG A 154 7.71 -8.76 8.33
C ARG A 154 7.65 -9.20 9.79
N LEU A 155 8.43 -10.21 10.17
CA LEU A 155 8.53 -10.70 11.56
C LEU A 155 8.90 -9.58 12.53
N ARG A 156 9.90 -8.77 12.19
CA ARG A 156 10.33 -7.64 13.02
C ARG A 156 9.23 -6.59 13.17
N GLN A 157 8.43 -6.35 12.14
CA GLN A 157 7.32 -5.40 12.19
C GLN A 157 6.16 -5.91 13.04
N ILE A 158 5.74 -7.16 12.84
CA ILE A 158 4.68 -7.81 13.63
C ILE A 158 4.99 -7.74 15.13
N MET A 159 6.26 -7.96 15.49
CA MET A 159 6.68 -7.95 16.90
C MET A 159 6.75 -6.55 17.52
N LYS A 160 6.76 -5.47 16.74
CA LYS A 160 6.73 -4.11 17.28
C LYS A 160 5.30 -3.77 17.74
N PRO A 161 5.13 -3.12 18.91
CA PRO A 161 3.82 -2.58 19.30
C PRO A 161 3.37 -1.54 18.26
N GLY A 162 2.08 -1.59 17.90
CA GLY A 162 1.50 -0.77 16.83
C GLY A 162 1.79 0.71 17.01
N ARG A 163 2.25 1.37 15.95
CA ARG A 163 2.41 2.83 15.93
C ARG A 163 1.07 3.45 15.51
N MET A 164 0.60 4.41 16.31
CA MET A 164 -0.51 5.30 15.94
C MET A 164 -0.31 5.91 14.54
N ARG A 165 -1.43 6.40 13.96
CA ARG A 165 -1.63 7.11 12.67
C ARG A 165 -0.75 8.36 12.42
N ARG A 166 0.50 8.38 12.89
CA ARG A 166 1.50 9.42 12.70
C ARG A 166 1.84 9.62 11.22
N GLY A 167 1.67 8.59 10.39
CA GLY A 167 1.87 8.67 8.94
C GLY A 167 0.87 9.59 8.24
N LEU A 168 -0.40 9.61 8.66
CA LEU A 168 -1.41 10.52 8.09
C LEU A 168 -1.12 11.98 8.48
N LEU A 169 -0.72 12.20 9.74
CA LEU A 169 -0.28 13.51 10.22
C LEU A 169 0.99 14.00 9.49
N ALA A 170 1.97 13.11 9.28
CA ALA A 170 3.19 13.44 8.54
C ALA A 170 2.92 13.69 7.05
N PHE A 171 1.99 12.94 6.44
CA PHE A 171 1.55 13.16 5.05
C PHE A 171 0.80 14.48 4.90
N CYS A 172 -0.14 14.80 5.80
CA CYS A 172 -0.82 16.09 5.80
C CYS A 172 0.17 17.26 6.00
N ALA A 173 1.14 17.11 6.91
CA ALA A 173 2.18 18.11 7.12
C ALA A 173 3.10 18.27 5.89
N GLY A 174 3.48 17.16 5.24
CA GLY A 174 4.28 17.17 4.03
C GLY A 174 3.55 17.77 2.82
N ALA A 175 2.27 17.42 2.62
CA ALA A 175 1.43 17.97 1.56
C ALA A 175 1.21 19.48 1.76
N LEU A 176 1.00 19.93 3.01
CA LEU A 176 0.90 21.35 3.34
C LEU A 176 2.20 22.10 3.03
N ALA A 177 3.36 21.51 3.37
CA ALA A 177 4.67 22.09 3.09
C ALA A 177 4.96 22.22 1.58
N VAL A 178 4.63 21.19 0.79
CA VAL A 178 4.77 21.23 -0.68
C VAL A 178 3.85 22.29 -1.30
N THR A 179 2.60 22.38 -0.81
CA THR A 179 1.63 23.38 -1.29
C THR A 179 2.12 24.81 -0.99
N LEU A 180 2.64 25.06 0.21
CA LEU A 180 3.23 26.34 0.60
C LEU A 180 4.47 26.70 -0.24
N CYS A 181 5.32 25.73 -0.54
CA CYS A 181 6.51 25.92 -1.38
C CYS A 181 6.14 26.25 -2.84
N CYS A 182 5.12 25.59 -3.41
CA CYS A 182 4.63 25.89 -4.75
C CYS A 182 3.96 27.28 -4.87
N CYS A 183 3.34 27.80 -3.81
CA CYS A 183 2.75 29.14 -3.82
C CYS A 183 3.81 30.25 -3.80
N ALA A 184 4.97 30.03 -3.17
CA ALA A 184 6.05 31.01 -3.10
C ALA A 184 6.74 31.28 -4.45
N VAL A 185 6.71 30.30 -5.38
CA VAL A 185 7.35 30.42 -6.70
C VAL A 185 6.53 31.27 -7.69
N ARG A 186 5.27 31.63 -7.37
CA ARG A 186 4.39 32.41 -8.28
C ARG A 186 4.42 33.93 -8.10
N LEU A 187 5.24 34.47 -7.20
CA LEU A 187 5.39 35.92 -7.06
C LEU A 187 6.64 36.40 -7.81
N GLU A 188 6.55 36.39 -9.13
CA GLU A 188 7.44 37.17 -9.98
C GLU A 188 6.84 38.59 -10.03
N PRO A 189 7.52 39.63 -9.50
CA PRO A 189 6.97 40.98 -9.52
C PRO A 189 7.00 41.48 -10.97
N ALA A 190 5.80 41.66 -11.55
CA ALA A 190 5.65 42.32 -12.83
C ALA A 190 6.30 43.71 -12.76
N SER A 191 7.33 43.93 -13.57
CA SER A 191 7.99 45.21 -13.73
C SER A 191 6.98 46.24 -14.24
N THR A 192 6.65 47.22 -13.40
CA THR A 192 5.83 48.37 -13.78
C THR A 192 6.63 49.25 -14.75
N SER A 193 6.41 49.05 -16.05
CA SER A 193 6.82 50.02 -17.07
C SER A 193 5.94 51.28 -16.93
N ARG A 194 6.50 52.34 -16.37
CA ARG A 194 5.89 53.68 -16.38
C ARG A 194 6.02 54.29 -17.76
N THR A 195 4.94 54.30 -18.52
CA THR A 195 4.73 55.26 -19.61
C THR A 195 3.78 56.33 -19.11
N ASN A 196 4.32 57.49 -18.72
CA ASN A 196 3.53 58.71 -18.54
C ASN A 196 3.64 59.54 -19.82
N THR A 197 2.52 59.66 -20.53
CA THR A 197 2.21 60.74 -21.48
C THR A 197 1.27 61.66 -20.70
N GLU A 198 1.71 62.87 -20.36
CA GLU A 198 1.22 64.20 -20.79
C GLU A 198 1.67 65.11 -19.62
N GLU A 199 2.28 66.29 -19.77
CA GLU A 199 1.77 67.51 -20.39
C GLU A 199 2.93 68.53 -20.43
N GLU A 200 2.97 69.38 -21.45
CA GLU A 200 4.02 70.37 -21.73
C GLU A 200 4.07 71.55 -20.75
N ALA A 201 5.29 72.01 -20.44
CA ALA A 201 5.57 73.43 -20.21
C ALA A 201 6.99 73.75 -20.71
N PRO A 202 7.18 74.72 -21.64
CA PRO A 202 8.49 75.00 -22.21
C PRO A 202 9.28 75.93 -21.28
N VAL A 203 10.58 75.66 -21.07
CA VAL A 203 11.46 76.56 -20.33
C VAL A 203 12.75 76.79 -21.11
N TRP A 204 13.14 78.07 -21.16
CA TRP A 204 13.84 78.79 -22.21
C TRP A 204 15.36 78.58 -22.27
N VAL A 205 15.94 78.75 -23.47
CA VAL A 205 17.39 78.91 -23.68
C VAL A 205 17.75 80.37 -23.39
N ASP A 206 18.57 80.60 -22.37
CA ASP A 206 19.07 81.94 -22.06
C ASP A 206 20.30 82.26 -22.92
N ILE A 207 20.16 83.20 -23.86
CA ILE A 207 21.19 83.65 -24.80
C ILE A 207 21.54 85.10 -24.44
N THR A 208 22.27 85.28 -23.33
CA THR A 208 22.99 86.51 -23.00
C THR A 208 24.35 86.16 -22.38
N GLN A 209 25.27 85.67 -23.25
CA GLN A 209 26.65 86.15 -23.52
C GLN A 209 27.35 87.07 -22.48
N PRO A 210 28.71 87.14 -22.41
CA PRO A 210 29.66 86.84 -23.50
C PRO A 210 30.92 86.03 -23.11
N GLU A 211 31.69 85.72 -24.16
CA GLU A 211 32.98 85.02 -24.33
C GLU A 211 33.92 84.83 -23.13
#